data_AF-A0A1F8UP33-F1
#
_entry.id   AF-A0A1F8UP33-F1
#
_cell.length_a   1.000
_cell.length_b   1.000
_cell.length_c   1.000
_cell.angle_alpha   90.00
_cell.angle_beta   90.00
_cell.angle_gamma   90.00
#
_symmetry.space_group_name_H-M   'P 1'
#
loop_
_entity.id
_entity.type
_entity.pdbx_description
1 polymer ?
#
loop_
_entity_poly.entity_id
_entity_poly.type
_entity_poly.pdbx_seq_one_letter_code
_entity_poly.pdbx_strand_id
1 'polypeptide(L)'
;MKEAIERKYLIEFLTDKDYEKILEGKPIEYIEHYYTEYGDKHEIRYRKIVKYIGKKEMTTFYLTEKKGIGIARKKAEVVISEKDYEENKKNTGMIVQKDRYYISNYQNKTVVIDQFKGSLPSKLRIVEVKFDDLESALSYTKEKWMGQEITDACNFSNKEIAEISQKSLDKGTIAEQLGIETRSIEEVVDSIYSNPKKLTVKHFKKMLDSDEDLKNDELINIILDSKYFKNLSFKAQVISKAVIDKGQSDRLTHTLQVAKIAYYIAKKLGVDKRLAVIGALCHDIGHVAFGHDGEVGINNFMNSVLLNQGEYANPKYQEFDKIFDKYKKEYGKFKHENVSVDVFIKIFEENKGRFSDETLEYLKNNIERISEVIINHGGGIGNSIYLEGKIISLADKLAYLCQDFVDLTECINHEYFNIDKTTYNFDKLRENLVRGLIENSTSSEIDKNGNVIALVTSLREYMYGFYSCGDEINKGSYHMQNAVKYLIDEDVLQPDNFFEIILELTDGECKAISGEWENQSQKECL
;
A
#
# COMPACT_ATOMS: atom_id res chain seq x y z
N MET A 1 -40.24 -6.51 -22.89
CA MET A 1 -38.84 -6.28 -22.44
C MET A 1 -38.88 -5.91 -20.98
N LYS A 2 -38.04 -6.53 -20.15
CA LYS A 2 -37.86 -6.12 -18.74
C LYS A 2 -36.59 -5.28 -18.63
N GLU A 3 -36.64 -4.25 -17.79
CA GLU A 3 -35.46 -3.50 -17.37
C GLU A 3 -34.72 -4.34 -16.31
N ALA A 4 -33.42 -4.46 -16.47
CA ALA A 4 -32.55 -5.14 -15.51
C ALA A 4 -31.52 -4.13 -15.02
N ILE A 5 -31.52 -3.88 -13.71
CA ILE A 5 -30.59 -2.97 -13.02
C ILE A 5 -29.62 -3.83 -12.22
N GLU A 6 -28.34 -3.82 -12.61
CA GLU A 6 -27.30 -4.65 -11.98
C GLU A 6 -25.97 -3.89 -11.85
N ARG A 7 -25.29 -4.06 -10.71
CA ARG A 7 -23.89 -3.65 -10.52
C ARG A 7 -22.99 -4.87 -10.51
N LYS A 8 -21.77 -4.73 -11.06
CA LYS A 8 -20.83 -5.84 -11.24
C LYS A 8 -19.51 -5.58 -10.56
N TYR A 9 -18.97 -6.60 -9.91
CA TYR A 9 -17.70 -6.52 -9.22
C TYR A 9 -16.83 -7.74 -9.56
N LEU A 10 -15.52 -7.53 -9.67
CA LEU A 10 -14.58 -8.64 -9.74
C LEU A 10 -14.41 -9.26 -8.35
N ILE A 11 -14.36 -10.59 -8.31
CA ILE A 11 -13.85 -11.32 -7.15
C ILE A 11 -12.38 -11.58 -7.43
N GLU A 12 -11.55 -10.67 -6.98
CA GLU A 12 -10.12 -10.72 -7.25
C GLU A 12 -9.37 -11.52 -6.15
N PHE A 13 -9.99 -11.74 -4.98
CA PHE A 13 -9.23 -12.01 -3.75
C PHE A 13 -9.85 -13.00 -2.76
N LEU A 14 -10.69 -13.94 -3.23
CA LEU A 14 -11.15 -15.04 -2.38
C LEU A 14 -10.27 -16.28 -2.61
N THR A 15 -9.65 -16.78 -1.54
CA THR A 15 -9.07 -18.13 -1.56
C THR A 15 -10.18 -19.13 -1.89
N ASP A 16 -9.84 -20.30 -2.46
CA ASP A 16 -10.86 -21.29 -2.80
C ASP A 16 -11.67 -21.71 -1.56
N LYS A 17 -11.05 -21.67 -0.37
CA LYS A 17 -11.70 -21.92 0.93
C LYS A 17 -12.64 -20.79 1.39
N ASP A 18 -12.27 -19.52 1.20
CA ASP A 18 -13.13 -18.39 1.58
C ASP A 18 -14.26 -18.17 0.58
N TYR A 19 -13.98 -18.48 -0.70
CA TYR A 19 -14.98 -18.61 -1.74
C TYR A 19 -16.00 -19.68 -1.36
N GLU A 20 -15.55 -20.89 -0.98
CA GLU A 20 -16.43 -21.97 -0.51
C GLU A 20 -17.28 -21.62 0.71
N LYS A 21 -16.81 -20.73 1.60
CA LYS A 21 -17.62 -20.24 2.74
C LYS A 21 -18.74 -19.29 2.30
N ILE A 22 -18.51 -18.50 1.24
CA ILE A 22 -19.50 -17.57 0.68
C ILE A 22 -20.52 -18.33 -0.17
N LEU A 23 -20.08 -19.41 -0.80
CA LEU A 23 -20.96 -20.29 -1.55
C LEU A 23 -21.82 -21.13 -0.60
N GLU A 24 -23.13 -21.05 -0.73
CA GLU A 24 -24.08 -21.97 -0.06
C GLU A 24 -24.09 -23.36 -0.74
N GLY A 25 -22.92 -23.91 -1.09
CA GLY A 25 -22.76 -25.24 -1.67
C GLY A 25 -22.48 -25.27 -3.17
N LYS A 26 -23.08 -26.25 -3.87
CA LYS A 26 -22.81 -26.55 -5.29
C LYS A 26 -23.40 -25.48 -6.22
N PRO A 27 -22.86 -25.31 -7.45
CA PRO A 27 -23.43 -24.39 -8.42
C PRO A 27 -24.89 -24.74 -8.68
N ILE A 28 -25.73 -23.71 -8.70
CA ILE A 28 -27.18 -23.86 -8.90
C ILE A 28 -27.49 -23.88 -10.39
N GLU A 29 -26.68 -23.20 -11.21
CA GLU A 29 -26.82 -23.21 -12.65
C GLU A 29 -25.47 -23.37 -13.34
N TYR A 30 -25.41 -24.18 -14.40
CA TYR A 30 -24.37 -24.13 -15.41
C TYR A 30 -24.92 -23.44 -16.65
N ILE A 31 -24.16 -22.49 -17.19
CA ILE A 31 -24.63 -21.62 -18.27
C ILE A 31 -23.63 -21.64 -19.43
N GLU A 32 -24.15 -21.91 -20.63
CA GLU A 32 -23.43 -21.73 -21.89
C GLU A 32 -24.09 -20.63 -22.71
N HIS A 33 -23.29 -19.70 -23.24
CA HIS A 33 -23.73 -18.67 -24.17
C HIS A 33 -23.07 -18.85 -25.54
N TYR A 34 -23.87 -18.81 -26.60
CA TYR A 34 -23.43 -18.71 -27.99
C TYR A 34 -23.92 -17.40 -28.59
N TYR A 35 -23.01 -16.60 -29.15
CA TYR A 35 -23.32 -15.29 -29.72
C TYR A 35 -23.46 -15.38 -31.25
N THR A 36 -24.58 -14.90 -31.79
CA THR A 36 -24.87 -14.91 -33.25
C THR A 36 -24.77 -13.54 -33.89
N GLU A 37 -25.19 -12.48 -33.20
CA GLU A 37 -25.14 -11.10 -33.69
C GLU A 37 -24.81 -10.17 -32.53
N TYR A 38 -23.83 -9.28 -32.70
CA TYR A 38 -23.42 -8.37 -31.64
C TYR A 38 -22.77 -7.09 -32.16
N GLY A 39 -23.07 -5.97 -31.49
CA GLY A 39 -22.45 -4.65 -31.65
C GLY A 39 -22.52 -3.88 -30.33
N ASP A 40 -22.05 -2.63 -30.28
CA ASP A 40 -21.91 -1.89 -29.01
C ASP A 40 -23.21 -1.73 -28.20
N LYS A 41 -24.37 -1.79 -28.86
CA LYS A 41 -25.69 -1.54 -28.25
C LYS A 41 -26.69 -2.68 -28.39
N HIS A 42 -26.30 -3.80 -28.98
CA HIS A 42 -27.20 -4.91 -29.31
C HIS A 42 -26.48 -6.25 -29.26
N GLU A 43 -27.02 -7.22 -28.53
CA GLU A 43 -26.54 -8.61 -28.52
C GLU A 43 -27.71 -9.58 -28.73
N ILE A 44 -27.51 -10.56 -29.62
CA ILE A 44 -28.35 -11.76 -29.77
C ILE A 44 -27.51 -12.97 -29.40
N ARG A 45 -28.03 -13.78 -28.47
CA ARG A 45 -27.35 -14.98 -27.99
C ARG A 45 -28.30 -16.13 -27.70
N TYR A 46 -27.82 -17.33 -27.98
CA TYR A 46 -28.44 -18.59 -27.61
C TYR A 46 -27.85 -19.05 -26.28
N ARG A 47 -28.68 -19.48 -25.33
CA ARG A 47 -28.24 -19.86 -23.98
C ARG A 47 -28.74 -21.26 -23.63
N LYS A 48 -27.85 -22.10 -23.10
CA LYS A 48 -28.23 -23.32 -22.38
C LYS A 48 -28.04 -23.05 -20.90
N ILE A 49 -29.08 -23.32 -20.11
CA ILE A 49 -29.02 -23.23 -18.66
C ILE A 49 -29.38 -24.60 -18.12
N VAL A 50 -28.43 -25.22 -17.42
CA VAL A 50 -28.65 -26.46 -16.66
C VAL A 50 -28.83 -26.06 -15.21
N LYS A 51 -30.04 -26.21 -14.67
CA LYS A 51 -30.33 -25.95 -13.26
C LYS A 51 -30.22 -27.23 -12.44
N TYR A 52 -29.52 -27.17 -11.33
CA TYR A 52 -29.35 -28.27 -10.39
C TYR A 52 -30.33 -28.11 -9.22
N ILE A 53 -31.35 -28.96 -9.15
CA ILE A 53 -32.34 -28.96 -8.07
C ILE A 53 -32.23 -30.28 -7.30
N GLY A 54 -31.49 -30.26 -6.19
CA GLY A 54 -31.16 -31.46 -5.43
C GLY A 54 -30.28 -32.42 -6.25
N LYS A 55 -30.78 -33.63 -6.53
CA LYS A 55 -30.11 -34.63 -7.39
C LYS A 55 -30.60 -34.60 -8.85
N LYS A 56 -31.52 -33.71 -9.21
CA LYS A 56 -32.09 -33.63 -10.56
C LYS A 56 -31.48 -32.48 -11.33
N GLU A 57 -31.22 -32.72 -12.61
CA GLU A 57 -30.76 -31.71 -13.57
C GLU A 57 -31.92 -31.34 -14.49
N MET A 58 -32.13 -30.04 -14.69
CA MET A 58 -33.13 -29.53 -15.62
C MET A 58 -32.46 -28.59 -16.61
N THR A 59 -32.46 -28.96 -17.88
CA THR A 59 -31.88 -28.15 -18.96
C THR A 59 -32.96 -27.33 -19.64
N THR A 60 -32.70 -26.04 -19.86
CA THR A 60 -33.57 -25.15 -20.64
C THR A 60 -32.75 -24.33 -21.61
N PHE A 61 -33.28 -24.14 -22.82
CA PHE A 61 -32.63 -23.38 -23.88
C PHE A 61 -33.38 -22.08 -24.14
N TYR A 62 -32.62 -21.00 -24.38
CA TYR A 62 -33.19 -19.67 -24.57
C TYR A 62 -32.55 -18.96 -25.77
N LEU A 63 -33.35 -18.17 -26.47
CA LEU A 63 -32.89 -17.07 -27.31
C LEU A 63 -33.03 -15.77 -26.53
N THR A 64 -31.94 -15.02 -26.38
CA THR A 64 -31.91 -13.75 -25.65
C THR A 64 -31.47 -12.61 -26.56
N GLU A 65 -32.25 -11.54 -26.58
CA GLU A 65 -31.88 -10.26 -27.18
C GLU A 65 -31.71 -9.22 -26.06
N LYS A 66 -30.56 -8.54 -26.01
CA LYS A 66 -30.38 -7.36 -25.15
C LYS A 66 -30.06 -6.12 -25.97
N LYS A 67 -30.61 -4.97 -25.53
CA LYS A 67 -30.34 -3.64 -26.11
C LYS A 67 -29.95 -2.64 -25.00
N GLY A 68 -28.87 -1.87 -25.23
CA GLY A 68 -28.33 -0.84 -24.30
C GLY A 68 -26.94 -1.13 -23.69
N ILE A 69 -26.35 -0.14 -23.02
CA ILE A 69 -25.03 -0.16 -22.33
C ILE A 69 -25.23 0.27 -20.86
N GLY A 70 -24.40 -0.23 -19.94
CA GLY A 70 -24.35 0.24 -18.55
C GLY A 70 -25.35 -0.46 -17.60
N ILE A 71 -25.74 0.27 -16.55
CA ILE A 71 -26.50 -0.22 -15.39
C ILE A 71 -27.94 -0.64 -15.72
N ALA A 72 -28.58 -0.05 -16.74
CA ALA A 72 -29.96 -0.34 -17.14
C ALA A 72 -30.03 -0.85 -18.59
N ARG A 73 -30.49 -2.09 -18.79
CA ARG A 73 -30.59 -2.71 -20.12
C ARG A 73 -31.96 -3.33 -20.38
N LYS A 74 -32.45 -3.20 -21.62
CA LYS A 74 -33.69 -3.88 -22.06
C LYS A 74 -33.37 -5.30 -22.49
N LYS A 75 -34.02 -6.30 -21.87
CA LYS A 75 -33.88 -7.72 -22.19
C LYS A 75 -35.19 -8.31 -22.71
N ALA A 76 -35.11 -9.09 -23.79
CA ALA A 76 -36.15 -10.03 -24.24
C ALA A 76 -35.57 -11.46 -24.24
N GLU A 77 -36.34 -12.44 -23.79
CA GLU A 77 -35.90 -13.84 -23.66
C GLU A 77 -37.05 -14.77 -24.01
N VAL A 78 -36.80 -15.74 -24.88
CA VAL A 78 -37.78 -16.74 -25.36
C VAL A 78 -37.19 -18.14 -25.19
N VAL A 79 -38.00 -19.09 -24.76
CA VAL A 79 -37.60 -20.51 -24.65
C VAL A 79 -37.59 -21.13 -26.05
N ILE A 80 -36.53 -21.85 -26.39
CA ILE A 80 -36.35 -22.53 -27.68
C ILE A 80 -36.16 -24.04 -27.48
N SER A 81 -36.23 -24.83 -28.56
CA SER A 81 -35.94 -26.27 -28.48
C SER A 81 -34.43 -26.55 -28.44
N GLU A 82 -34.06 -27.72 -27.92
CA GLU A 82 -32.67 -28.22 -27.96
C GLU A 82 -32.15 -28.33 -29.41
N LYS A 83 -33.02 -28.75 -30.33
CA LYS A 83 -32.71 -28.85 -31.75
C LYS A 83 -32.34 -27.48 -32.33
N ASP A 84 -33.14 -26.45 -32.05
CA ASP A 84 -32.86 -25.08 -32.52
C ASP A 84 -31.54 -24.57 -31.97
N TYR A 85 -31.24 -24.88 -30.71
CA TYR A 85 -29.98 -24.51 -30.07
C TYR A 85 -28.77 -25.17 -30.73
N GLU A 86 -28.80 -26.49 -30.93
CA GLU A 86 -27.68 -27.26 -31.50
C GLU A 86 -27.42 -26.93 -32.98
N GLU A 87 -28.47 -26.63 -33.76
CA GLU A 87 -28.32 -26.19 -35.15
C GLU A 87 -27.64 -24.82 -35.25
N ASN A 88 -28.02 -23.86 -34.39
CA ASN A 88 -27.42 -22.52 -34.39
C ASN A 88 -26.01 -22.50 -33.75
N LYS A 89 -25.76 -23.37 -32.76
CA LYS A 89 -24.45 -23.56 -32.15
C LYS A 89 -23.38 -23.94 -33.19
N LYS A 90 -23.69 -24.86 -34.11
CA LYS A 90 -22.74 -25.33 -35.15
C LYS A 90 -22.27 -24.22 -36.09
N ASN A 91 -23.03 -23.12 -36.20
CA ASN A 91 -22.78 -22.02 -37.12
C ASN A 91 -22.20 -20.78 -36.43
N THR A 92 -21.83 -20.86 -35.14
CA THR A 92 -21.29 -19.73 -34.37
C THR A 92 -19.94 -20.07 -33.74
N GLY A 93 -19.02 -19.11 -33.79
CA GLY A 93 -17.67 -19.29 -33.26
C GLY A 93 -17.62 -19.17 -31.73
N MET A 94 -18.43 -18.29 -31.13
CA MET A 94 -18.12 -17.65 -29.84
C MET A 94 -18.85 -18.25 -28.63
N ILE A 95 -18.09 -18.75 -27.65
CA ILE A 95 -18.60 -19.53 -26.52
C ILE A 95 -18.17 -18.92 -25.18
N VAL A 96 -19.11 -18.73 -24.26
CA VAL A 96 -18.82 -18.51 -22.83
C VAL A 96 -19.46 -19.61 -22.01
N GLN A 97 -18.68 -20.21 -21.12
CA GLN A 97 -19.13 -21.20 -20.16
C GLN A 97 -18.89 -20.69 -18.74
N LYS A 98 -19.87 -20.84 -17.86
CA LYS A 98 -19.74 -20.44 -16.45
C LYS A 98 -20.62 -21.25 -15.52
N ASP A 99 -20.14 -21.45 -14.30
CA ASP A 99 -20.92 -21.90 -13.17
C ASP A 99 -21.48 -20.70 -12.42
N ARG A 100 -22.77 -20.77 -12.05
CA ARG A 100 -23.49 -19.72 -11.35
C ARG A 100 -23.95 -20.17 -9.99
N TYR A 101 -23.66 -19.33 -9.01
CA TYR A 101 -24.03 -19.49 -7.61
C TYR A 101 -24.95 -18.35 -7.20
N TYR A 102 -25.91 -18.64 -6.32
CA TYR A 102 -26.77 -17.65 -5.69
C TYR A 102 -26.40 -17.56 -4.22
N ILE A 103 -26.36 -16.34 -3.70
CA ILE A 103 -26.26 -16.11 -2.26
C ILE A 103 -27.66 -15.75 -1.78
N SER A 104 -28.20 -16.54 -0.85
CA SER A 104 -29.56 -16.35 -0.35
C SER A 104 -29.60 -15.20 0.65
N ASN A 105 -30.64 -14.36 0.60
CA ASN A 105 -30.91 -13.32 1.60
C ASN A 105 -29.74 -12.36 1.92
N TYR A 106 -28.87 -12.08 0.96
CA TYR A 106 -27.77 -11.14 1.16
C TYR A 106 -28.30 -9.70 1.12
N GLN A 107 -28.47 -9.07 2.30
CA GLN A 107 -29.04 -7.72 2.43
C GLN A 107 -30.40 -7.53 1.73
N ASN A 108 -31.25 -8.57 1.68
CA ASN A 108 -32.51 -8.59 0.90
C ASN A 108 -32.35 -8.34 -0.61
N LYS A 109 -31.15 -8.54 -1.16
CA LYS A 109 -30.86 -8.42 -2.60
C LYS A 109 -30.53 -9.78 -3.20
N THR A 110 -30.76 -9.91 -4.50
CA THR A 110 -30.30 -11.08 -5.25
C THR A 110 -28.85 -10.87 -5.67
N VAL A 111 -27.93 -11.59 -5.04
CA VAL A 111 -26.51 -11.60 -5.39
C VAL A 111 -26.18 -12.90 -6.12
N VAL A 112 -25.51 -12.77 -7.25
CA VAL A 112 -25.15 -13.88 -8.12
C VAL A 112 -23.64 -13.87 -8.34
N ILE A 113 -23.00 -15.02 -8.21
CA ILE A 113 -21.59 -15.18 -8.56
C ILE A 113 -21.46 -16.05 -9.80
N ASP A 114 -20.77 -15.53 -10.81
CA ASP A 114 -20.41 -16.22 -12.05
C ASP A 114 -18.93 -16.60 -12.03
N GLN A 115 -18.63 -17.89 -12.07
CA GLN A 115 -17.30 -18.44 -12.24
C GLN A 115 -17.10 -18.92 -13.68
N PHE A 116 -16.22 -18.25 -14.42
CA PHE A 116 -16.00 -18.54 -15.84
C PHE A 116 -15.11 -19.78 -16.04
N LYS A 117 -15.34 -20.51 -17.14
CA LYS A 117 -14.62 -21.74 -17.52
C LYS A 117 -13.87 -21.57 -18.85
N GLY A 118 -13.02 -22.55 -19.17
CA GLY A 118 -12.28 -22.64 -20.44
C GLY A 118 -10.86 -22.11 -20.31
N SER A 119 -10.33 -21.56 -21.41
CA SER A 119 -8.96 -21.00 -21.48
C SER A 119 -8.77 -19.69 -20.70
N LEU A 120 -9.84 -19.16 -20.09
CA LEU A 120 -9.80 -17.98 -19.24
C LEU A 120 -8.97 -18.26 -17.96
N PRO A 121 -8.44 -17.23 -17.28
CA PRO A 121 -7.78 -17.39 -15.99
C PRO A 121 -8.64 -18.25 -15.09
N SER A 122 -8.05 -19.31 -14.52
CA SER A 122 -8.75 -20.41 -13.84
C SER A 122 -9.64 -19.97 -12.66
N LYS A 123 -9.60 -18.69 -12.30
CA LYS A 123 -10.28 -18.05 -11.17
C LYS A 123 -11.04 -16.78 -11.54
N LEU A 124 -11.34 -16.50 -12.82
CA LEU A 124 -12.15 -15.33 -13.19
C LEU A 124 -13.58 -15.50 -12.63
N ARG A 125 -13.92 -14.65 -11.66
CA ARG A 125 -15.18 -14.68 -10.91
C ARG A 125 -15.76 -13.26 -10.88
N ILE A 126 -17.04 -13.13 -11.25
CA ILE A 126 -17.76 -11.86 -11.26
C ILE A 126 -19.00 -11.96 -10.36
N VAL A 127 -19.22 -10.95 -9.54
CA VAL A 127 -20.44 -10.77 -8.74
C VAL A 127 -21.38 -9.86 -9.51
N GLU A 128 -22.64 -10.26 -9.63
CA GLU A 128 -23.74 -9.43 -10.10
C GLU A 128 -24.70 -9.19 -8.93
N VAL A 129 -24.83 -7.93 -8.49
CA VAL A 129 -25.84 -7.51 -7.51
C VAL A 129 -27.02 -6.91 -8.25
N LYS A 130 -28.22 -7.45 -8.04
CA LYS A 130 -29.44 -6.99 -8.73
C LYS A 130 -30.25 -6.03 -7.88
N PHE A 131 -30.82 -5.02 -8.53
CA PHE A 131 -31.62 -3.97 -7.93
C PHE A 131 -32.99 -3.85 -8.60
N ASP A 132 -33.99 -3.44 -7.83
CA ASP A 132 -35.35 -3.22 -8.32
C ASP A 132 -35.49 -1.84 -8.99
N ASP A 133 -34.66 -0.88 -8.59
CA ASP A 133 -34.65 0.52 -9.03
C ASP A 133 -33.22 1.10 -9.03
N LEU A 134 -33.05 2.23 -9.72
CA LEU A 134 -31.75 2.89 -9.90
C LEU A 134 -31.24 3.54 -8.60
N GLU A 135 -32.12 4.06 -7.77
CA GLU A 135 -31.76 4.76 -6.53
C GLU A 135 -31.10 3.80 -5.53
N SER A 136 -31.66 2.60 -5.39
CA SER A 136 -31.10 1.52 -4.57
C SER A 136 -29.78 0.97 -5.13
N ALA A 137 -29.57 1.06 -6.45
CA ALA A 137 -28.29 0.69 -7.06
C ALA A 137 -27.20 1.74 -6.80
N LEU A 138 -27.52 3.02 -6.91
CA LEU A 138 -26.58 4.13 -6.69
C LEU A 138 -26.18 4.29 -5.22
N SER A 139 -27.12 4.06 -4.30
CA SER A 139 -26.88 4.12 -2.85
C SER A 139 -26.25 2.83 -2.28
N TYR A 140 -26.09 1.79 -3.10
CA TYR A 140 -25.53 0.52 -2.65
C TYR A 140 -24.04 0.66 -2.29
N THR A 141 -23.70 0.22 -1.08
CA THR A 141 -22.32 0.09 -0.62
C THR A 141 -21.88 -1.35 -0.81
N LYS A 142 -20.84 -1.57 -1.62
CA LYS A 142 -20.31 -2.91 -1.88
C LYS A 142 -19.64 -3.49 -0.63
N GLU A 143 -19.60 -4.81 -0.57
CA GLU A 143 -18.95 -5.53 0.52
C GLU A 143 -17.44 -5.62 0.31
N LYS A 144 -16.68 -5.80 1.41
CA LYS A 144 -15.21 -5.83 1.36
C LYS A 144 -14.63 -6.88 0.42
N TRP A 145 -15.34 -8.00 0.20
CA TRP A 145 -14.90 -9.08 -0.68
C TRP A 145 -15.27 -8.85 -2.16
N MET A 146 -16.15 -7.88 -2.45
CA MET A 146 -16.45 -7.44 -3.80
C MET A 146 -15.37 -6.42 -4.20
N GLY A 147 -14.44 -6.86 -5.06
CA GLY A 147 -13.25 -6.12 -5.48
C GLY A 147 -13.57 -4.94 -6.38
N GLN A 148 -12.78 -4.72 -7.43
CA GLN A 148 -13.01 -3.62 -8.36
C GLN A 148 -14.45 -3.66 -8.93
N GLU A 149 -15.11 -2.49 -9.00
CA GLU A 149 -16.38 -2.35 -9.70
C GLU A 149 -16.14 -2.27 -11.21
N ILE A 150 -16.85 -3.12 -11.95
CA ILE A 150 -16.71 -3.32 -13.39
C ILE A 150 -18.04 -3.16 -14.12
N THR A 151 -19.01 -2.46 -13.52
CA THR A 151 -20.37 -2.28 -14.06
C THR A 151 -20.36 -1.69 -15.48
N ASP A 152 -19.53 -0.67 -15.70
CA ASP A 152 -19.39 0.04 -16.98
C ASP A 152 -18.17 -0.40 -17.80
N ALA A 153 -17.40 -1.36 -17.28
CA ALA A 153 -16.19 -1.86 -17.91
C ALA A 153 -16.56 -2.82 -19.07
N CYS A 154 -16.42 -2.36 -20.31
CA CYS A 154 -16.81 -3.12 -21.50
C CYS A 154 -16.00 -4.42 -21.68
N ASN A 155 -14.75 -4.42 -21.20
CA ASN A 155 -13.82 -5.55 -21.23
C ASN A 155 -14.24 -6.75 -20.37
N PHE A 156 -15.11 -6.55 -19.38
CA PHE A 156 -15.68 -7.62 -18.55
C PHE A 156 -17.09 -8.04 -18.98
N SER A 157 -17.55 -7.58 -20.14
CA SER A 157 -18.79 -8.08 -20.71
C SER A 157 -18.64 -9.56 -21.10
N ASN A 158 -19.70 -10.37 -20.94
CA ASN A 158 -19.67 -11.76 -21.41
C ASN A 158 -19.31 -11.86 -22.91
N LYS A 159 -19.64 -10.82 -23.71
CA LYS A 159 -19.24 -10.73 -25.11
C LYS A 159 -17.72 -10.64 -25.25
N GLU A 160 -17.10 -9.66 -24.59
CA GLU A 160 -15.65 -9.45 -24.70
C GLU A 160 -14.87 -10.64 -24.13
N ILE A 161 -15.35 -11.22 -23.02
CA ILE A 161 -14.80 -12.45 -22.45
C ILE A 161 -14.86 -13.60 -23.48
N ALA A 162 -15.94 -13.70 -24.27
CA ALA A 162 -16.03 -14.67 -25.37
C ALA A 162 -14.99 -14.39 -26.46
N GLU A 163 -14.81 -13.13 -26.86
CA GLU A 163 -13.83 -12.70 -27.87
C GLU A 163 -12.39 -13.01 -27.45
N ILE A 164 -12.04 -12.64 -26.23
CA ILE A 164 -10.72 -12.86 -25.64
C ILE A 164 -10.42 -14.35 -25.51
N SER A 165 -11.41 -15.18 -25.12
CA SER A 165 -11.21 -16.63 -24.96
C SER A 165 -10.89 -17.38 -26.27
N GLN A 166 -11.10 -16.75 -27.44
CA GLN A 166 -10.96 -17.36 -28.76
C GLN A 166 -9.83 -16.81 -29.62
N LYS A 167 -9.35 -15.60 -29.34
CA LYS A 167 -8.20 -15.03 -30.04
C LYS A 167 -6.92 -15.67 -29.52
N SER A 168 -6.14 -16.22 -30.44
CA SER A 168 -4.81 -16.82 -30.27
C SER A 168 -3.88 -16.01 -29.35
N LEU A 169 -2.98 -16.73 -28.67
CA LEU A 169 -1.89 -16.36 -27.74
C LEU A 169 -0.92 -15.25 -28.20
N ASP A 170 -1.19 -14.57 -29.31
CA ASP A 170 -0.28 -13.60 -29.95
C ASP A 170 -0.42 -12.16 -29.42
N LYS A 171 -1.33 -11.90 -28.48
CA LYS A 171 -1.58 -10.57 -27.88
C LYS A 171 -1.53 -10.57 -26.34
N GLY A 172 -0.50 -11.19 -25.76
CA GLY A 172 -0.37 -11.30 -24.30
C GLY A 172 -1.32 -12.34 -23.69
N THR A 173 -1.20 -12.55 -22.39
CA THR A 173 -2.05 -13.47 -21.62
C THR A 173 -3.50 -12.95 -21.57
N ILE A 174 -4.48 -13.83 -21.44
CA ILE A 174 -5.89 -13.44 -21.29
C ILE A 174 -6.10 -12.50 -20.09
N ALA A 175 -5.29 -12.66 -19.03
CA ALA A 175 -5.29 -11.76 -17.89
C ALA A 175 -4.83 -10.34 -18.28
N GLU A 176 -3.76 -10.18 -19.06
CA GLU A 176 -3.33 -8.86 -19.58
C GLU A 176 -4.38 -8.22 -20.50
N GLN A 177 -5.08 -9.00 -21.33
CA GLN A 177 -6.19 -8.51 -22.17
C GLN A 177 -7.42 -8.08 -21.34
N LEU A 178 -7.57 -8.62 -20.13
CA LEU A 178 -8.58 -8.23 -19.16
C LEU A 178 -8.10 -7.11 -18.21
N GLY A 179 -6.85 -6.65 -18.31
CA GLY A 179 -6.25 -5.70 -17.38
C GLY A 179 -5.86 -6.29 -16.01
N ILE A 180 -5.80 -7.61 -15.90
CA ILE A 180 -5.40 -8.36 -14.70
C ILE A 180 -3.88 -8.60 -14.77
N GLU A 181 -3.12 -8.04 -13.83
CA GLU A 181 -1.66 -8.11 -13.88
C GLU A 181 -1.13 -9.50 -13.48
N THR A 182 -0.33 -10.11 -14.36
CA THR A 182 0.13 -11.51 -14.29
C THR A 182 1.52 -11.71 -13.69
N ARG A 183 2.22 -10.63 -13.30
CA ARG A 183 3.65 -10.71 -12.94
C ARG A 183 3.93 -11.91 -12.03
N SER A 184 4.89 -12.75 -12.40
CA SER A 184 5.29 -13.85 -11.53
C SER A 184 5.86 -13.29 -10.22
N ILE A 185 5.91 -14.10 -9.17
CA ILE A 185 6.49 -13.64 -7.90
C ILE A 185 7.97 -13.32 -8.09
N GLU A 186 8.64 -14.08 -8.97
CA GLU A 186 10.01 -13.84 -9.43
C GLU A 186 10.16 -12.43 -10.05
N GLU A 187 9.28 -12.06 -10.97
CA GLU A 187 9.32 -10.74 -11.62
C GLU A 187 9.07 -9.58 -10.64
N VAL A 188 8.24 -9.81 -9.61
CA VAL A 188 7.99 -8.85 -8.54
C VAL A 188 9.24 -8.68 -7.68
N VAL A 189 9.86 -9.77 -7.24
CA VAL A 189 11.11 -9.77 -6.48
C VAL A 189 12.22 -9.09 -7.28
N ASP A 190 12.39 -9.49 -8.55
CA ASP A 190 13.37 -8.90 -9.45
C ASP A 190 13.10 -7.41 -9.61
N SER A 191 11.85 -6.97 -9.77
CA SER A 191 11.53 -5.54 -9.89
C SER A 191 11.87 -4.76 -8.62
N ILE A 192 11.65 -5.35 -7.43
CA ILE A 192 12.01 -4.73 -6.14
C ILE A 192 13.52 -4.56 -6.01
N TYR A 193 14.31 -5.56 -6.41
CA TYR A 193 15.75 -5.61 -6.15
C TYR A 193 16.65 -5.29 -7.35
N SER A 194 16.11 -5.15 -8.57
CA SER A 194 16.87 -4.74 -9.75
C SER A 194 17.13 -3.23 -9.76
N ASN A 195 18.42 -2.85 -9.88
CA ASN A 195 18.98 -1.48 -10.00
C ASN A 195 18.65 -0.48 -8.86
N PRO A 196 19.48 0.57 -8.65
CA PRO A 196 20.95 0.66 -8.52
C PRO A 196 21.38 0.44 -7.04
N LYS A 197 22.69 0.45 -6.74
CA LYS A 197 23.23 0.41 -5.35
C LYS A 197 22.64 1.50 -4.43
N LYS A 198 22.18 2.63 -5.00
CA LYS A 198 21.47 3.70 -4.28
C LYS A 198 20.27 4.17 -5.11
N LEU A 199 19.06 3.98 -4.57
CA LEU A 199 17.83 4.43 -5.20
C LEU A 199 17.72 5.96 -5.10
N THR A 200 17.27 6.63 -6.16
CA THR A 200 17.11 8.09 -6.18
C THR A 200 15.69 8.45 -6.60
N VAL A 201 15.27 9.68 -6.32
CA VAL A 201 13.95 10.18 -6.74
C VAL A 201 13.73 10.03 -8.26
N LYS A 202 14.78 10.23 -9.07
CA LYS A 202 14.70 10.04 -10.54
C LYS A 202 14.40 8.59 -10.90
N HIS A 203 15.06 7.63 -10.24
CA HIS A 203 14.80 6.21 -10.47
C HIS A 203 13.37 5.84 -10.04
N PHE A 204 12.91 6.37 -8.91
CA PHE A 204 11.58 6.13 -8.38
C PHE A 204 10.47 6.73 -9.25
N LYS A 205 10.61 7.99 -9.71
CA LYS A 205 9.66 8.61 -10.66
C LYS A 205 9.58 7.81 -11.96
N LYS A 206 10.72 7.34 -12.50
CA LYS A 206 10.72 6.48 -13.69
C LYS A 206 9.95 5.16 -13.48
N MET A 207 9.99 4.59 -12.28
CA MET A 207 9.19 3.43 -11.93
C MET A 207 7.70 3.76 -11.93
N LEU A 208 7.30 4.86 -11.28
CA LEU A 208 5.90 5.31 -11.24
C LEU A 208 5.37 5.66 -12.64
N ASP A 209 6.19 6.25 -13.50
CA ASP A 209 5.83 6.59 -14.88
C ASP A 209 5.51 5.36 -15.75
N SER A 210 5.89 4.17 -15.31
CA SER A 210 5.56 2.89 -15.97
C SER A 210 4.20 2.33 -15.55
N ASP A 211 3.54 2.93 -14.55
CA ASP A 211 2.22 2.56 -14.05
C ASP A 211 1.19 3.63 -14.46
N GLU A 212 0.19 3.28 -15.26
CA GLU A 212 -0.77 4.26 -15.79
C GLU A 212 -1.54 4.99 -14.69
N ASP A 213 -1.80 4.35 -13.56
CA ASP A 213 -2.59 4.94 -12.47
C ASP A 213 -1.77 5.87 -11.57
N LEU A 214 -0.43 5.73 -11.57
CA LEU A 214 0.46 6.54 -10.73
C LEU A 214 1.33 7.52 -11.53
N LYS A 215 1.34 7.37 -12.86
CA LYS A 215 2.07 8.27 -13.75
C LYS A 215 1.54 9.70 -13.59
N ASN A 216 2.47 10.63 -13.37
CA ASN A 216 2.16 12.04 -13.12
C ASN A 216 1.25 12.31 -11.91
N ASP A 217 1.15 11.41 -10.93
CA ASP A 217 0.35 11.65 -9.73
C ASP A 217 0.76 12.96 -9.01
N GLU A 218 -0.19 13.88 -8.88
CA GLU A 218 0.06 15.23 -8.37
C GLU A 218 0.56 15.23 -6.92
N LEU A 219 -0.05 14.40 -6.08
CA LEU A 219 0.23 14.32 -4.65
C LEU A 219 1.59 13.68 -4.40
N ILE A 220 1.88 12.54 -5.06
CA ILE A 220 3.18 11.89 -4.96
C ILE A 220 4.29 12.83 -5.45
N ASN A 221 4.08 13.55 -6.56
CA ASN A 221 5.06 14.51 -7.06
C ASN A 221 5.31 15.67 -6.09
N ILE A 222 4.24 16.23 -5.49
CA ILE A 222 4.36 17.30 -4.49
C ILE A 222 5.11 16.82 -3.24
N ILE A 223 4.84 15.60 -2.76
CA ILE A 223 5.58 15.01 -1.64
C ILE A 223 7.07 14.87 -1.99
N LEU A 224 7.40 14.25 -3.12
CA LEU A 224 8.77 14.04 -3.58
C LEU A 224 9.55 15.35 -3.80
N ASP A 225 8.86 16.42 -4.20
CA ASP A 225 9.46 17.72 -4.47
C ASP A 225 9.52 18.63 -3.23
N SER A 226 8.87 18.24 -2.12
CA SER A 226 8.84 19.02 -0.87
C SER A 226 10.23 19.17 -0.22
N LYS A 227 10.42 20.25 0.53
CA LYS A 227 11.65 20.46 1.33
C LYS A 227 11.84 19.34 2.36
N TYR A 228 10.75 18.91 3.01
CA TYR A 228 10.77 17.88 4.04
C TYR A 228 11.28 16.54 3.51
N PHE A 229 10.78 16.10 2.35
CA PHE A 229 11.24 14.86 1.73
C PHE A 229 12.70 14.94 1.28
N LYS A 230 13.12 16.07 0.69
CA LYS A 230 14.52 16.30 0.30
C LYS A 230 15.47 16.31 1.50
N ASN A 231 15.03 16.83 2.65
CA ASN A 231 15.83 16.90 3.88
C ASN A 231 16.18 15.52 4.45
N LEU A 232 15.40 14.47 4.12
CA LEU A 232 15.75 13.09 4.47
C LEU A 232 17.11 12.66 3.90
N SER A 233 17.59 13.30 2.82
CA SER A 233 18.93 13.02 2.27
C SER A 233 20.07 13.47 3.18
N PHE A 234 19.81 14.36 4.14
CA PHE A 234 20.80 14.87 5.09
C PHE A 234 20.75 14.19 6.47
N LYS A 235 19.78 13.28 6.67
CA LYS A 235 19.61 12.52 7.91
C LYS A 235 20.08 11.08 7.70
N ALA A 236 20.88 10.56 8.63
CA ALA A 236 21.25 9.16 8.63
C ALA A 236 20.06 8.27 8.96
N GLN A 237 20.00 7.11 8.30
CA GLN A 237 19.04 6.06 8.65
C GLN A 237 19.53 5.26 9.85
N VAL A 238 20.78 4.79 9.78
CA VAL A 238 21.31 3.72 10.63
C VAL A 238 22.52 4.15 11.45
N ILE A 239 23.55 4.66 10.78
CA ILE A 239 24.81 5.09 11.39
C ILE A 239 24.99 6.56 11.04
N SER A 240 25.31 7.39 12.03
CA SER A 240 25.55 8.81 11.79
C SER A 240 26.60 9.01 10.70
N LYS A 241 26.29 9.86 9.70
CA LYS A 241 27.19 10.21 8.59
C LYS A 241 28.58 10.70 9.04
N ALA A 242 28.70 11.19 10.27
CA ALA A 242 29.99 11.65 10.79
C ALA A 242 30.95 10.51 11.19
N VAL A 243 30.47 9.25 11.28
CA VAL A 243 31.32 8.11 11.62
C VAL A 243 32.01 7.56 10.35
N ILE A 244 31.41 7.68 9.16
CA ILE A 244 31.92 6.98 7.96
C ILE A 244 31.70 7.78 6.66
N ASP A 245 32.79 7.98 5.92
CA ASP A 245 32.93 8.88 4.76
C ASP A 245 32.49 8.26 3.41
N LYS A 246 31.92 7.04 3.38
CA LYS A 246 31.62 6.33 2.12
C LYS A 246 30.34 5.49 2.15
N GLY A 247 29.42 5.80 1.22
CA GLY A 247 28.55 4.81 0.58
C GLY A 247 27.21 4.45 1.21
N GLN A 248 26.88 4.92 2.42
CA GLN A 248 25.68 4.48 3.15
C GLN A 248 24.36 5.13 2.71
N SER A 249 23.28 4.46 3.08
CA SER A 249 21.89 4.88 2.88
C SER A 249 21.51 6.03 3.81
N ASP A 250 20.99 7.10 3.21
CA ASP A 250 20.28 8.15 3.94
C ASP A 250 18.80 7.77 4.09
N ARG A 251 18.08 8.50 4.95
CA ARG A 251 16.64 8.28 5.14
C ARG A 251 15.87 8.38 3.82
N LEU A 252 16.28 9.28 2.93
CA LEU A 252 15.63 9.42 1.61
C LEU A 252 15.72 8.10 0.81
N THR A 253 16.89 7.47 0.80
CA THR A 253 17.10 6.20 0.08
C THR A 253 16.27 5.09 0.72
N HIS A 254 16.26 5.01 2.07
CA HIS A 254 15.41 4.07 2.82
C HIS A 254 13.93 4.27 2.47
N THR A 255 13.40 5.47 2.63
CA THR A 255 12.01 5.80 2.35
C THR A 255 11.61 5.46 0.92
N LEU A 256 12.48 5.69 -0.07
CA LEU A 256 12.24 5.28 -1.45
C LEU A 256 12.23 3.75 -1.62
N GLN A 257 13.08 3.02 -0.90
CA GLN A 257 13.07 1.55 -0.91
C GLN A 257 11.79 1.00 -0.28
N VAL A 258 11.35 1.55 0.85
CA VAL A 258 10.07 1.21 1.50
C VAL A 258 8.91 1.45 0.53
N ALA A 259 8.86 2.60 -0.12
CA ALA A 259 7.82 2.92 -1.09
C ALA A 259 7.84 2.00 -2.32
N LYS A 260 9.03 1.60 -2.80
CA LYS A 260 9.19 0.64 -3.90
C LYS A 260 8.68 -0.74 -3.52
N ILE A 261 9.07 -1.25 -2.35
CA ILE A 261 8.62 -2.55 -1.83
C ILE A 261 7.10 -2.53 -1.62
N ALA A 262 6.58 -1.49 -0.97
CA ALA A 262 5.15 -1.32 -0.71
C ALA A 262 4.34 -1.25 -2.00
N TYR A 263 4.81 -0.50 -3.01
CA TYR A 263 4.20 -0.44 -4.34
C TYR A 263 4.05 -1.83 -4.96
N TYR A 264 5.13 -2.60 -5.04
CA TYR A 264 5.13 -3.90 -5.69
C TYR A 264 4.29 -4.95 -4.94
N ILE A 265 4.32 -4.94 -3.62
CA ILE A 265 3.48 -5.81 -2.79
C ILE A 265 2.00 -5.42 -2.94
N ALA A 266 1.67 -4.13 -2.79
CA ALA A 266 0.29 -3.66 -2.92
C ALA A 266 -0.28 -3.96 -4.31
N LYS A 267 0.52 -3.70 -5.36
CA LYS A 267 0.18 -4.02 -6.74
C LYS A 267 -0.08 -5.52 -6.92
N LYS A 268 0.81 -6.38 -6.42
CA LYS A 268 0.66 -7.84 -6.56
C LYS A 268 -0.52 -8.41 -5.77
N LEU A 269 -0.83 -7.82 -4.61
CA LEU A 269 -1.95 -8.22 -3.75
C LEU A 269 -3.27 -7.53 -4.12
N GLY A 270 -3.26 -6.58 -5.05
CA GLY A 270 -4.43 -5.76 -5.42
C GLY A 270 -4.96 -4.88 -4.28
N VAL A 271 -4.06 -4.42 -3.41
CA VAL A 271 -4.30 -3.40 -2.38
C VAL A 271 -4.07 -2.01 -3.01
N ASP A 272 -4.61 -0.93 -2.43
CA ASP A 272 -4.47 0.43 -2.99
C ASP A 272 -2.99 0.85 -3.05
N LYS A 273 -2.40 0.73 -4.24
CA LYS A 273 -1.00 1.08 -4.51
C LYS A 273 -0.71 2.56 -4.34
N ARG A 274 -1.69 3.44 -4.64
CA ARG A 274 -1.52 4.90 -4.52
C ARG A 274 -1.40 5.25 -3.05
N LEU A 275 -2.29 4.73 -2.21
CA LEU A 275 -2.28 4.96 -0.76
C LEU A 275 -1.06 4.33 -0.09
N ALA A 276 -0.69 3.10 -0.49
CA ALA A 276 0.51 2.44 0.00
C ALA A 276 1.79 3.24 -0.30
N VAL A 277 1.91 3.81 -1.51
CA VAL A 277 3.05 4.66 -1.88
C VAL A 277 3.04 5.97 -1.11
N ILE A 278 1.89 6.67 -1.01
CA ILE A 278 1.80 7.93 -0.26
C ILE A 278 2.17 7.71 1.21
N GLY A 279 1.59 6.71 1.87
CA GLY A 279 1.89 6.37 3.26
C GLY A 279 3.36 6.00 3.45
N ALA A 280 3.93 5.20 2.54
CA ALA A 280 5.35 4.86 2.58
C ALA A 280 6.28 6.05 2.35
N LEU A 281 5.93 7.02 1.49
CA LEU A 281 6.75 8.22 1.30
C LEU A 281 6.71 9.16 2.52
N CYS A 282 5.61 9.13 3.26
CA CYS A 282 5.41 10.00 4.42
C CYS A 282 5.83 9.36 5.76
N HIS A 283 5.99 8.04 5.87
CA HIS A 283 6.19 7.38 7.18
C HIS A 283 7.36 7.95 8.00
N ASP A 284 8.43 8.33 7.30
CA ASP A 284 9.70 8.79 7.89
C ASP A 284 9.90 10.31 7.78
N ILE A 285 8.97 11.04 7.16
CA ILE A 285 9.15 12.45 6.80
C ILE A 285 9.24 13.37 8.02
N GLY A 286 8.67 12.95 9.15
CA GLY A 286 8.69 13.63 10.44
C GLY A 286 9.89 13.29 11.33
N HIS A 287 10.86 12.50 10.85
CA HIS A 287 12.06 12.23 11.66
C HIS A 287 12.91 13.49 11.84
N VAL A 288 13.45 13.65 13.04
CA VAL A 288 14.45 14.66 13.37
C VAL A 288 15.88 14.14 13.08
N ALA A 289 16.89 15.00 13.18
CA ALA A 289 18.27 14.57 13.06
C ALA A 289 18.60 13.44 14.06
N PHE A 290 19.44 12.48 13.63
CA PHE A 290 19.77 11.23 14.34
C PHE A 290 18.60 10.25 14.58
N GLY A 291 17.43 10.46 13.96
CA GLY A 291 16.34 9.49 14.04
C GLY A 291 15.81 9.28 15.46
N HIS A 292 15.64 8.02 15.87
CA HIS A 292 15.13 7.68 17.19
C HIS A 292 15.98 8.23 18.34
N ASP A 293 17.30 8.34 18.18
CA ASP A 293 18.15 8.94 19.22
C ASP A 293 17.88 10.43 19.36
N GLY A 294 17.64 11.12 18.25
CA GLY A 294 17.18 12.51 18.24
C GLY A 294 15.83 12.67 18.93
N GLU A 295 14.87 11.77 18.65
CA GLU A 295 13.58 11.74 19.35
C GLU A 295 13.74 11.54 20.86
N VAL A 296 14.66 10.69 21.29
CA VAL A 296 15.01 10.53 22.71
C VAL A 296 15.58 11.84 23.26
N GLY A 297 16.49 12.50 22.54
CA GLY A 297 17.04 13.81 22.92
C GLY A 297 15.96 14.89 23.12
N ILE A 298 15.02 15.00 22.18
CA ILE A 298 13.90 15.94 22.27
C ILE A 298 12.99 15.60 23.45
N ASN A 299 12.65 14.32 23.62
CA ASN A 299 11.82 13.88 24.74
C ASN A 299 12.47 14.16 26.10
N ASN A 300 13.78 13.93 26.22
CA ASN A 300 14.55 14.25 27.42
C ASN A 300 14.56 15.76 27.69
N PHE A 301 14.79 16.57 26.65
CA PHE A 301 14.72 18.02 26.76
C PHE A 301 13.34 18.51 27.22
N MET A 302 12.27 18.11 26.52
CA MET A 302 10.89 18.49 26.85
C MET A 302 10.55 18.10 28.29
N ASN A 303 10.85 16.87 28.72
CA ASN A 303 10.59 16.45 30.09
C ASN A 303 11.40 17.24 31.12
N SER A 304 12.65 17.61 30.83
CA SER A 304 13.47 18.39 31.76
C SER A 304 12.94 19.81 31.95
N VAL A 305 12.43 20.43 30.88
CA VAL A 305 11.73 21.73 30.94
C VAL A 305 10.46 21.64 31.77
N LEU A 306 9.59 20.65 31.47
CA LEU A 306 8.31 20.44 32.17
C LEU A 306 8.50 20.13 33.67
N LEU A 307 9.59 19.43 34.03
CA LEU A 307 9.91 19.10 35.42
C LEU A 307 10.67 20.23 36.14
N ASN A 308 11.02 21.31 35.43
CA ASN A 308 11.74 22.45 35.97
C ASN A 308 13.03 22.05 36.73
N GLN A 309 13.83 21.16 36.12
CA GLN A 309 15.00 20.56 36.77
C GLN A 309 16.30 21.33 36.48
N GLY A 310 17.09 21.63 37.51
CA GLY A 310 18.45 22.16 37.35
C GLY A 310 18.51 23.44 36.49
N GLU A 311 19.36 23.44 35.46
CA GLU A 311 19.52 24.56 34.53
C GLU A 311 18.24 24.89 33.72
N TYR A 312 17.31 23.94 33.61
CA TYR A 312 16.04 24.13 32.90
C TYR A 312 15.04 25.04 33.62
N ALA A 313 15.38 25.49 34.83
CA ALA A 313 14.64 26.54 35.55
C ALA A 313 14.87 27.95 35.00
N ASN A 314 15.78 28.11 34.03
CA ASN A 314 15.97 29.36 33.32
C ASN A 314 14.65 29.81 32.64
N PRO A 315 14.22 31.08 32.83
CA PRO A 315 13.02 31.63 32.20
C PRO A 315 12.93 31.40 30.69
N LYS A 316 14.05 31.45 29.95
CA LYS A 316 14.06 31.21 28.50
C LYS A 316 13.49 29.83 28.14
N TYR A 317 13.86 28.79 28.89
CA TYR A 317 13.32 27.44 28.64
C TYR A 317 11.87 27.30 29.11
N GLN A 318 11.48 28.00 30.17
CA GLN A 318 10.12 27.95 30.71
C GLN A 318 9.07 28.58 29.77
N GLU A 319 9.48 29.38 28.78
CA GLU A 319 8.58 29.84 27.71
C GLU A 319 8.01 28.68 26.88
N PHE A 320 8.73 27.55 26.83
CA PHE A 320 8.33 26.35 26.08
C PHE A 320 7.39 25.41 26.86
N ASP A 321 7.24 25.60 28.18
CA ASP A 321 6.43 24.72 29.05
C ASP A 321 5.01 24.52 28.47
N LYS A 322 4.35 25.62 28.07
CA LYS A 322 2.98 25.56 27.52
C LYS A 322 2.87 24.76 26.24
N ILE A 323 3.83 24.90 25.31
CA ILE A 323 3.78 24.16 24.04
C ILE A 323 4.11 22.68 24.28
N PHE A 324 5.06 22.38 25.17
CA PHE A 324 5.41 21.00 25.50
C PHE A 324 4.31 20.29 26.28
N ASP A 325 3.65 20.95 27.24
CA ASP A 325 2.52 20.40 27.98
C ASP A 325 1.33 20.13 27.04
N LYS A 326 1.04 21.07 26.12
CA LYS A 326 0.02 20.86 25.08
C LYS A 326 0.36 19.65 24.21
N TYR A 327 1.57 19.60 23.66
CA TYR A 327 2.00 18.49 22.81
C TYR A 327 1.96 17.15 23.56
N LYS A 328 2.42 17.12 24.81
CA LYS A 328 2.41 15.92 25.65
C LYS A 328 1.00 15.45 25.97
N LYS A 329 0.04 16.35 26.17
CA LYS A 329 -1.38 16.00 26.36
C LYS A 329 -2.01 15.42 25.10
N GLU A 330 -1.61 15.92 23.93
CA GLU A 330 -2.17 15.51 22.64
C GLU A 330 -1.56 14.20 22.13
N TYR A 331 -0.23 14.06 22.22
CA TYR A 331 0.54 12.98 21.58
C TYR A 331 1.28 12.06 22.56
N GLY A 332 1.32 12.41 23.85
CA GLY A 332 2.00 11.64 24.91
C GLY A 332 3.51 11.85 24.96
N LYS A 333 4.21 11.70 23.83
CA LYS A 333 5.64 11.99 23.70
C LYS A 333 5.98 12.33 22.25
N PHE A 334 7.13 12.96 22.03
CA PHE A 334 7.64 13.19 20.69
C PHE A 334 7.90 11.85 20.00
N LYS A 335 7.34 11.71 18.80
CA LYS A 335 7.37 10.54 17.95
C LYS A 335 7.32 10.99 16.50
N HIS A 336 8.24 10.51 15.65
CA HIS A 336 8.23 10.88 14.24
C HIS A 336 6.93 10.48 13.54
N GLU A 337 6.22 9.44 14.00
CA GLU A 337 4.97 8.99 13.37
C GLU A 337 3.88 10.07 13.43
N ASN A 338 3.74 10.75 14.58
CA ASN A 338 2.79 11.84 14.77
C ASN A 338 3.19 13.04 13.89
N VAL A 339 4.47 13.39 13.94
CA VAL A 339 5.00 14.55 13.22
C VAL A 339 4.96 14.33 11.70
N SER A 340 5.08 13.09 11.24
CA SER A 340 4.95 12.72 9.83
C SER A 340 3.56 13.01 9.28
N VAL A 341 2.51 12.81 10.10
CA VAL A 341 1.15 13.21 9.74
C VAL A 341 1.01 14.73 9.70
N ASP A 342 1.56 15.44 10.69
CA ASP A 342 1.53 16.91 10.69
C ASP A 342 2.22 17.49 9.44
N VAL A 343 3.38 16.94 9.07
CA VAL A 343 4.13 17.33 7.86
C VAL A 343 3.34 16.98 6.60
N PHE A 344 2.71 15.81 6.52
CA PHE A 344 1.85 15.45 5.39
C PHE A 344 0.68 16.43 5.23
N ILE A 345 -0.01 16.77 6.32
CA ILE A 345 -1.11 17.74 6.33
C ILE A 345 -0.60 19.13 5.92
N LYS A 346 0.58 19.55 6.41
CA LYS A 346 1.21 20.82 6.03
C LYS A 346 1.53 20.88 4.53
N ILE A 347 2.13 19.82 3.98
CA ILE A 347 2.41 19.70 2.53
C ILE A 347 1.12 19.83 1.73
N PHE A 348 0.04 19.19 2.18
CA PHE A 348 -1.28 19.29 1.54
C PHE A 348 -1.81 20.72 1.56
N GLU A 349 -1.92 21.35 2.73
CA GLU A 349 -2.52 22.68 2.87
C GLU A 349 -1.72 23.75 2.10
N GLU A 350 -0.39 23.69 2.14
CA GLU A 350 0.48 24.62 1.39
C GLU A 350 0.34 24.49 -0.13
N ASN A 351 -0.10 23.33 -0.62
CA ASN A 351 -0.19 23.04 -2.06
C ASN A 351 -1.63 22.86 -2.56
N LYS A 352 -2.64 23.19 -1.74
CA LYS A 352 -4.06 22.97 -2.05
C LYS A 352 -4.50 23.55 -3.40
N GLY A 353 -3.95 24.71 -3.78
CA GLY A 353 -4.23 25.37 -5.06
C GLY A 353 -3.56 24.75 -6.30
N ARG A 354 -2.76 23.69 -6.12
CA ARG A 354 -2.06 22.98 -7.21
C ARG A 354 -2.70 21.64 -7.56
N PHE A 355 -3.66 21.18 -6.77
CA PHE A 355 -4.35 19.90 -6.98
C PHE A 355 -5.57 20.09 -7.88
N SER A 356 -5.78 19.11 -8.76
CA SER A 356 -7.05 18.96 -9.47
C SER A 356 -8.20 18.64 -8.51
N ASP A 357 -9.44 18.87 -8.95
CA ASP A 357 -10.65 18.53 -8.18
C ASP A 357 -10.69 17.03 -7.82
N GLU A 358 -10.19 16.17 -8.70
CA GLU A 358 -10.09 14.72 -8.47
C GLU A 358 -9.11 14.40 -7.33
N THR A 359 -7.93 15.03 -7.31
CA THR A 359 -6.96 14.84 -6.21
C THR A 359 -7.50 15.40 -4.89
N LEU A 360 -8.19 16.55 -4.91
CA LEU A 360 -8.82 17.12 -3.72
C LEU A 360 -9.91 16.21 -3.15
N GLU A 361 -10.74 15.62 -4.01
CA GLU A 361 -11.78 14.67 -3.59
C GLU A 361 -11.16 13.36 -3.07
N TYR A 362 -10.10 12.85 -3.72
CA TYR A 362 -9.36 11.70 -3.21
C TYR A 362 -8.81 11.96 -1.80
N LEU A 363 -8.16 13.11 -1.59
CA LEU A 363 -7.59 13.50 -0.30
C LEU A 363 -8.68 13.63 0.76
N LYS A 364 -9.78 14.32 0.46
CA LYS A 364 -10.91 14.45 1.37
C LYS A 364 -11.47 13.09 1.83
N ASN A 365 -11.51 12.11 0.93
CA ASN A 365 -12.03 10.77 1.22
C ASN A 365 -11.00 9.84 1.88
N ASN A 366 -9.71 10.16 1.84
CA ASN A 366 -8.64 9.27 2.29
C ASN A 366 -7.69 9.87 3.32
N ILE A 367 -7.84 11.14 3.73
CA ILE A 367 -6.89 11.81 4.63
C ILE A 367 -6.76 11.08 5.97
N GLU A 368 -7.87 10.64 6.56
CA GLU A 368 -7.85 9.87 7.82
C GLU A 368 -7.16 8.51 7.63
N ARG A 369 -7.40 7.85 6.49
CA ARG A 369 -6.79 6.57 6.15
C ARG A 369 -5.29 6.69 5.90
N ILE A 370 -4.86 7.75 5.20
CA ILE A 370 -3.45 8.06 4.97
C ILE A 370 -2.75 8.34 6.31
N SER A 371 -3.37 9.17 7.16
CA SER A 371 -2.85 9.46 8.50
C SER A 371 -2.75 8.20 9.37
N GLU A 372 -3.74 7.29 9.30
CA GLU A 372 -3.72 6.03 10.05
C GLU A 372 -2.54 5.15 9.64
N VAL A 373 -2.31 4.98 8.33
CA VAL A 373 -1.21 4.14 7.86
C VAL A 373 0.16 4.76 8.13
N ILE A 374 0.26 6.10 8.17
CA ILE A 374 1.47 6.81 8.58
C ILE A 374 1.70 6.64 10.08
N ILE A 375 0.68 6.79 10.94
CA ILE A 375 0.85 6.70 12.40
C ILE A 375 1.16 5.26 12.83
N ASN A 376 0.46 4.30 12.26
CA ASN A 376 0.47 2.91 12.74
C ASN A 376 1.44 1.99 11.96
N HIS A 377 2.38 2.56 11.21
CA HIS A 377 3.47 1.77 10.61
C HIS A 377 4.49 1.29 11.67
N GLY A 378 4.70 2.09 12.73
CA GLY A 378 5.62 1.84 13.84
C GLY A 378 5.06 0.90 14.93
N GLY A 379 5.94 0.39 15.79
CA GLY A 379 5.55 -0.34 17.01
C GLY A 379 5.11 -1.81 16.85
N GLY A 380 5.24 -2.40 15.66
CA GLY A 380 4.91 -3.81 15.38
C GLY A 380 4.12 -3.97 14.09
N ILE A 381 4.25 -5.12 13.41
CA ILE A 381 3.44 -5.40 12.22
C ILE A 381 2.01 -5.74 12.67
N GLY A 382 1.01 -5.02 12.15
CA GLY A 382 -0.41 -5.28 12.46
C GLY A 382 -1.12 -4.18 13.26
N ASN A 383 -0.41 -3.10 13.65
CA ASN A 383 -1.02 -1.95 14.33
C ASN A 383 -1.99 -1.19 13.42
N SER A 384 -1.67 -1.09 12.13
CA SER A 384 -2.57 -0.51 11.14
C SER A 384 -3.81 -1.37 10.93
N ILE A 385 -4.98 -0.74 10.98
CA ILE A 385 -6.26 -1.41 10.65
C ILE A 385 -6.41 -1.63 9.14
N TYR A 386 -5.67 -0.88 8.32
CA TYR A 386 -5.63 -1.03 6.86
C TYR A 386 -4.49 -1.93 6.41
N LEU A 387 -4.65 -2.57 5.24
CA LEU A 387 -3.62 -3.45 4.68
C LEU A 387 -2.43 -2.66 4.16
N GLU A 388 -2.66 -1.46 3.64
CA GLU A 388 -1.61 -0.56 3.19
C GLU A 388 -0.62 -0.28 4.33
N GLY A 389 -1.09 0.06 5.53
CA GLY A 389 -0.21 0.27 6.67
C GLY A 389 0.50 -1.00 7.15
N LYS A 390 -0.12 -2.18 7.03
CA LYS A 390 0.57 -3.46 7.28
C LYS A 390 1.67 -3.73 6.26
N ILE A 391 1.40 -3.45 4.98
CA ILE A 391 2.38 -3.54 3.89
C ILE A 391 3.51 -2.55 4.12
N ILE A 392 3.22 -1.30 4.48
CA ILE A 392 4.23 -0.26 4.78
C ILE A 392 5.10 -0.71 5.96
N SER A 393 4.49 -1.13 7.07
CA SER A 393 5.21 -1.60 8.26
C SER A 393 6.14 -2.78 7.96
N LEU A 394 5.74 -3.66 7.05
CA LEU A 394 6.57 -4.79 6.62
C LEU A 394 7.63 -4.38 5.60
N ALA A 395 7.28 -3.51 4.65
CA ALA A 395 8.20 -2.94 3.67
C ALA A 395 9.35 -2.20 4.36
N ASP A 396 9.05 -1.45 5.42
CA ASP A 396 10.03 -0.78 6.29
C ASP A 396 11.03 -1.78 6.89
N LYS A 397 10.52 -2.86 7.48
CA LYS A 397 11.38 -3.90 8.07
C LYS A 397 12.15 -4.70 7.02
N LEU A 398 11.56 -4.94 5.85
CA LEU A 398 12.24 -5.60 4.74
C LEU A 398 13.35 -4.72 4.19
N ALA A 399 13.12 -3.42 3.99
CA ALA A 399 14.15 -2.47 3.56
C ALA A 399 15.34 -2.45 4.53
N TYR A 400 15.05 -2.46 5.83
CA TYR A 400 16.04 -2.56 6.90
C TYR A 400 16.87 -3.85 6.86
N LEU A 401 16.22 -5.02 6.71
CA LEU A 401 16.94 -6.31 6.53
C LEU A 401 17.74 -6.35 5.23
N CYS A 402 17.40 -5.50 4.26
CA CYS A 402 18.11 -5.39 3.02
C CYS A 402 19.35 -4.51 3.18
N GLN A 403 19.18 -3.23 2.93
CA GLN A 403 20.29 -2.33 2.68
C GLN A 403 20.99 -1.95 3.99
N ASP A 404 20.24 -1.70 5.05
CA ASP A 404 20.76 -1.24 6.33
C ASP A 404 21.66 -2.27 7.02
N PHE A 405 21.35 -3.56 6.87
CA PHE A 405 22.24 -4.62 7.36
C PHE A 405 23.54 -4.71 6.56
N VAL A 406 23.48 -4.57 5.23
CA VAL A 406 24.69 -4.57 4.40
C VAL A 406 25.58 -3.40 4.82
N ASP A 407 24.99 -2.21 4.93
CA ASP A 407 25.67 -1.00 5.40
C ASP A 407 26.31 -1.26 6.78
N LEU A 408 25.60 -1.89 7.73
CA LEU A 408 26.16 -2.27 9.04
C LEU A 408 27.39 -3.18 8.95
N THR A 409 27.30 -4.26 8.17
CA THR A 409 28.38 -5.26 8.06
C THR A 409 29.60 -4.76 7.28
N GLU A 410 29.48 -3.67 6.54
CA GLU A 410 30.61 -2.99 5.92
C GLU A 410 31.31 -2.04 6.91
N CYS A 411 30.63 -1.65 7.98
CA CYS A 411 31.05 -0.57 8.88
C CYS A 411 31.68 -1.05 10.19
N ILE A 412 31.21 -2.17 10.72
CA ILE A 412 31.78 -2.71 11.96
C ILE A 412 32.99 -3.57 11.61
N ASN A 413 34.15 -3.21 12.18
CA ASN A 413 35.38 -3.99 12.06
C ASN A 413 35.08 -5.48 12.27
N HIS A 414 35.59 -6.32 11.37
CA HIS A 414 35.33 -7.77 11.28
C HIS A 414 35.53 -8.55 12.59
N GLU A 415 36.21 -7.97 13.60
CA GLU A 415 36.45 -8.57 14.92
C GLU A 415 35.18 -8.75 15.77
N TYR A 416 34.16 -7.90 15.63
CA TYR A 416 32.89 -8.05 16.38
C TYR A 416 31.83 -8.84 15.61
N PHE A 417 31.99 -8.96 14.30
CA PHE A 417 31.05 -9.63 13.40
C PHE A 417 31.73 -10.83 12.73
N ASN A 418 31.73 -11.97 13.42
CA ASN A 418 32.08 -13.23 12.80
C ASN A 418 30.85 -13.83 12.07
N ILE A 419 30.19 -13.01 11.24
CA ILE A 419 29.16 -13.50 10.33
C ILE A 419 29.88 -13.88 9.05
N ASP A 420 30.03 -15.18 8.84
CA ASP A 420 30.55 -15.70 7.60
C ASP A 420 29.59 -15.33 6.45
N LYS A 421 29.96 -14.30 5.68
CA LYS A 421 29.22 -13.83 4.49
C LYS A 421 29.09 -14.92 3.42
N THR A 422 29.89 -16.00 3.48
CA THR A 422 29.74 -17.16 2.58
C THR A 422 28.65 -18.14 3.04
N THR A 423 28.25 -18.09 4.32
CA THR A 423 27.23 -18.97 4.91
C THR A 423 25.81 -18.43 4.70
N TYR A 424 25.60 -17.11 4.63
CA TYR A 424 24.27 -16.49 4.48
C TYR A 424 24.13 -15.66 3.19
N ASN A 425 23.31 -16.15 2.26
CA ASN A 425 22.93 -15.41 1.07
C ASN A 425 21.75 -14.47 1.38
N PHE A 426 22.04 -13.22 1.73
CA PHE A 426 21.03 -12.21 2.08
C PHE A 426 20.09 -11.89 0.92
N ASP A 427 20.57 -11.89 -0.33
CA ASP A 427 19.70 -11.67 -1.49
C ASP A 427 18.63 -12.76 -1.61
N LYS A 428 19.03 -14.01 -1.38
CA LYS A 428 18.10 -15.15 -1.36
C LYS A 428 17.17 -15.13 -0.15
N LEU A 429 17.63 -14.65 1.00
CA LEU A 429 16.76 -14.44 2.17
C LEU A 429 15.68 -13.40 1.85
N ARG A 430 16.04 -12.27 1.24
CA ARG A 430 15.11 -11.20 0.85
C ARG A 430 14.07 -11.68 -0.15
N GLU A 431 14.51 -12.38 -1.20
CA GLU A 431 13.61 -13.01 -2.17
C GLU A 431 12.62 -13.94 -1.47
N ASN A 432 13.09 -14.84 -0.60
CA ASN A 432 12.23 -15.79 0.09
C ASN A 432 11.25 -15.11 1.05
N LEU A 433 11.64 -14.02 1.70
CA LEU A 433 10.76 -13.24 2.58
C LEU A 433 9.64 -12.55 1.79
N VAL A 434 9.98 -11.86 0.69
CA VAL A 434 8.99 -11.20 -0.17
C VAL A 434 8.08 -12.24 -0.85
N ARG A 435 8.65 -13.34 -1.34
CA ARG A 435 7.90 -14.46 -1.93
C ARG A 435 6.93 -15.06 -0.91
N GLY A 436 7.45 -15.47 0.24
CA GLY A 436 6.64 -16.06 1.31
C GLY A 436 5.56 -15.10 1.79
N LEU A 437 5.85 -13.80 1.84
CA LEU A 437 4.85 -12.80 2.15
C LEU A 437 3.72 -12.81 1.13
N ILE A 438 4.03 -12.68 -0.16
CA ILE A 438 3.04 -12.61 -1.23
C ILE A 438 2.21 -13.91 -1.29
N GLU A 439 2.87 -15.07 -1.19
CA GLU A 439 2.20 -16.38 -1.21
C GLU A 439 1.26 -16.59 -0.01
N ASN A 440 1.60 -16.03 1.15
CA ASN A 440 0.79 -16.10 2.35
C ASN A 440 -0.15 -14.89 2.53
N SER A 441 -0.29 -14.00 1.55
CA SER A 441 -1.12 -12.79 1.65
C SER A 441 -2.22 -12.74 0.60
N THR A 442 -3.29 -12.02 0.91
CA THR A 442 -4.41 -11.67 0.02
C THR A 442 -4.73 -10.18 0.15
N SER A 443 -5.63 -9.64 -0.67
CA SER A 443 -6.09 -8.24 -0.53
C SER A 443 -6.96 -7.97 0.71
N SER A 444 -7.11 -8.95 1.59
CA SER A 444 -7.91 -8.87 2.81
C SER A 444 -7.09 -9.21 4.06
N GLU A 445 -5.92 -9.83 3.89
CA GLU A 445 -5.14 -10.38 4.98
C GLU A 445 -3.66 -10.48 4.57
N ILE A 446 -2.77 -9.95 5.41
CA ILE A 446 -1.33 -10.02 5.19
C ILE A 446 -0.75 -11.14 6.06
N ASP A 447 0.03 -12.03 5.45
CA ASP A 447 0.73 -13.14 6.09
C ASP A 447 -0.19 -13.97 7.00
N LYS A 448 -1.12 -14.72 6.41
CA LYS A 448 -2.17 -15.51 7.09
C LYS A 448 -1.68 -16.39 8.25
N ASN A 449 -0.43 -16.86 8.15
CA ASN A 449 0.18 -17.73 9.16
C ASN A 449 1.11 -16.97 10.12
N GLY A 450 1.36 -15.69 9.89
CA GLY A 450 2.23 -14.83 10.69
C GLY A 450 3.71 -15.22 10.66
N ASN A 451 4.09 -16.20 9.86
CA ASN A 451 5.43 -16.79 9.86
C ASN A 451 6.48 -15.81 9.33
N VAL A 452 6.14 -15.06 8.28
CA VAL A 452 7.06 -14.09 7.67
C VAL A 452 7.22 -12.89 8.58
N ILE A 453 6.12 -12.39 9.13
CA ILE A 453 6.09 -11.31 10.11
C ILE A 453 6.95 -11.67 11.33
N ALA A 454 6.76 -12.88 11.88
CA ALA A 454 7.54 -13.35 13.03
C ALA A 454 9.03 -13.44 12.71
N LEU A 455 9.39 -13.98 11.55
CA LEU A 455 10.77 -14.11 11.10
C LEU A 455 11.43 -12.74 10.90
N VAL A 456 10.78 -11.84 10.16
CA VAL A 456 11.28 -10.48 9.91
C VAL A 456 11.44 -9.70 11.21
N THR A 457 10.48 -9.83 12.13
CA THR A 457 10.55 -9.18 13.45
C THR A 457 11.72 -9.73 14.27
N SER A 458 11.90 -11.06 14.32
CA SER A 458 13.00 -11.69 15.04
C SER A 458 14.38 -11.32 14.46
N LEU A 459 14.51 -11.28 13.13
CA LEU A 459 15.74 -10.85 12.45
C LEU A 459 16.04 -9.38 12.73
N ARG A 460 15.03 -8.52 12.71
CA ARG A 460 15.16 -7.11 13.06
C ARG A 460 15.63 -6.94 14.50
N GLU A 461 14.99 -7.60 15.47
CA GLU A 461 15.38 -7.54 16.88
C GLU A 461 16.81 -8.05 17.10
N TYR A 462 17.18 -9.16 16.46
CA TYR A 462 18.55 -9.68 16.47
C TYR A 462 19.54 -8.63 15.96
N MET A 463 19.24 -7.98 14.82
CA MET A 463 20.06 -6.90 14.29
C MET A 463 20.14 -5.68 15.22
N TYR A 464 19.02 -5.23 15.80
CA TYR A 464 18.98 -4.13 16.76
C TYR A 464 19.90 -4.37 17.95
N GLY A 465 20.00 -5.62 18.43
CA GLY A 465 20.92 -5.98 19.51
C GLY A 465 22.39 -5.62 19.21
N PHE A 466 22.81 -5.65 17.94
CA PHE A 466 24.18 -5.27 17.57
C PHE A 466 24.39 -3.75 17.52
N TYR A 467 23.36 -2.97 17.22
CA TYR A 467 23.44 -1.50 17.20
C TYR A 467 23.71 -0.91 18.58
N SER A 468 23.15 -1.51 19.62
CA SER A 468 23.27 -1.03 21.00
C SER A 468 24.67 -1.19 21.61
N CYS A 469 25.62 -1.83 20.92
CA CYS A 469 26.94 -2.17 21.43
C CYS A 469 28.06 -1.15 21.13
N GLY A 470 27.80 -0.07 20.37
CA GLY A 470 28.81 0.94 20.02
C GLY A 470 28.70 2.24 20.81
N ASP A 471 29.72 2.62 21.59
CA ASP A 471 29.75 3.85 22.39
C ASP A 471 29.61 5.16 21.57
N GLU A 472 29.99 5.16 20.28
CA GLU A 472 29.82 6.33 19.39
C GLU A 472 28.42 6.44 18.78
N ILE A 473 27.66 5.34 18.72
CA ILE A 473 26.32 5.30 18.10
C ILE A 473 25.29 6.05 18.97
N ASN A 474 25.51 6.13 20.28
CA ASN A 474 24.55 6.69 21.25
C ASN A 474 24.67 8.20 21.53
N LYS A 475 25.48 8.97 20.78
CA LYS A 475 25.63 10.42 21.02
C LYS A 475 24.56 11.28 20.32
N GLY A 476 23.69 10.71 19.49
CA GLY A 476 22.65 11.46 18.76
C GLY A 476 21.70 12.23 19.69
N SER A 477 21.26 11.59 20.78
CA SER A 477 20.41 12.22 21.80
C SER A 477 21.09 13.42 22.46
N TYR A 478 22.37 13.29 22.78
CA TYR A 478 23.19 14.34 23.38
C TYR A 478 23.36 15.54 22.42
N HIS A 479 23.77 15.28 21.17
CA HIS A 479 23.94 16.34 20.18
C HIS A 479 22.63 17.07 19.88
N MET A 480 21.51 16.34 19.77
CA MET A 480 20.20 16.93 19.59
C MET A 480 19.82 17.83 20.76
N GLN A 481 19.96 17.34 22.00
CA GLN A 481 19.62 18.10 23.20
C GLN A 481 20.44 19.39 23.33
N ASN A 482 21.74 19.34 23.04
CA ASN A 482 22.61 20.52 23.10
C ASN A 482 22.34 21.50 21.95
N ALA A 483 22.06 21.00 20.74
CA ALA A 483 21.67 21.85 19.63
C ALA A 483 20.39 22.64 19.95
N VAL A 484 19.39 21.98 20.53
CA VAL A 484 18.15 22.63 21.00
C VAL A 484 18.46 23.74 22.00
N LYS A 485 19.28 23.46 23.02
CA LYS A 485 19.65 24.46 24.05
C LYS A 485 20.31 25.67 23.42
N TYR A 486 21.37 25.46 22.63
CA TYR A 486 22.12 26.52 22.00
C TYR A 486 21.22 27.42 21.15
N LEU A 487 20.34 26.83 20.34
CA LEU A 487 19.43 27.60 19.50
C LEU A 487 18.41 28.41 20.31
N ILE A 488 18.01 27.95 21.50
CA ILE A 488 17.17 28.75 22.41
C ILE A 488 17.99 29.87 23.07
N ASP A 489 19.22 29.56 23.48
CA ASP A 489 20.09 30.54 24.15
C ASP A 489 20.44 31.71 23.21
N GLU A 490 20.62 31.42 21.92
CA GLU A 490 20.82 32.38 20.81
C GLU A 490 19.52 32.98 20.24
N ASP A 491 18.37 32.73 20.87
CA ASP A 491 17.04 33.25 20.48
C ASP A 491 16.59 32.88 19.04
N VAL A 492 17.16 31.81 18.47
CA VAL A 492 16.78 31.25 17.15
C VAL A 492 15.54 30.36 17.27
N LEU A 493 15.52 29.48 18.27
CA LEU A 493 14.37 28.66 18.62
C LEU A 493 13.46 29.43 19.57
N GLN A 494 12.19 29.56 19.16
CA GLN A 494 11.11 30.16 19.92
C GLN A 494 9.94 29.17 20.03
N PRO A 495 9.04 29.31 21.02
CA PRO A 495 7.97 28.35 21.22
C PRO A 495 7.10 28.11 19.98
N ASP A 496 6.83 29.13 19.18
CA ASP A 496 5.98 29.06 17.99
C ASP A 496 6.64 28.38 16.78
N ASN A 497 7.97 28.43 16.68
CA ASN A 497 8.72 27.85 15.56
C ASN A 497 9.43 26.52 15.90
N PHE A 498 9.33 26.06 17.16
CA PHE A 498 10.10 24.94 17.68
C PHE A 498 10.06 23.70 16.78
N PHE A 499 8.88 23.17 16.50
CA PHE A 499 8.74 21.94 15.72
C PHE A 499 9.19 22.10 14.26
N GLU A 500 9.05 23.29 13.68
CA GLU A 500 9.48 23.55 12.32
C GLU A 500 11.00 23.54 12.20
N ILE A 501 11.70 24.30 13.04
CA ILE A 501 13.16 24.37 13.01
C ILE A 501 13.78 23.02 13.36
N ILE A 502 13.26 22.34 14.38
CA ILE A 502 13.77 21.02 14.81
C ILE A 502 13.66 19.96 13.70
N LEU A 503 12.63 20.03 12.87
CA LEU A 503 12.49 19.15 11.71
C LEU A 503 13.45 19.48 10.56
N GLU A 504 13.87 20.74 10.43
CA GLU A 504 14.79 21.16 9.38
C GLU A 504 16.24 20.81 9.69
N LEU A 505 16.60 20.70 10.97
CA LEU A 505 17.95 20.35 11.39
C LEU A 505 18.42 19.03 10.78
N THR A 506 19.64 19.08 10.25
CA THR A 506 20.38 17.92 9.75
C THR A 506 21.32 17.36 10.80
N ASP A 507 21.75 16.10 10.63
CA ASP A 507 22.73 15.47 11.53
C ASP A 507 24.04 16.27 11.64
N GLY A 508 24.46 16.89 10.52
CA GLY A 508 25.68 17.69 10.45
C GLY A 508 25.55 19.01 11.21
N GLU A 509 24.42 19.71 11.04
CA GLU A 509 24.15 20.96 11.76
C GLU A 509 24.04 20.72 13.26
N CYS A 510 23.29 19.70 13.70
CA CYS A 510 23.20 19.40 15.13
C CYS A 510 24.56 19.09 15.76
N LYS A 511 25.46 18.40 15.03
CA LYS A 511 26.82 18.14 15.51
C LYS A 511 27.65 19.42 15.60
N ALA A 512 27.60 20.26 14.58
CA ALA A 512 28.33 21.53 14.57
C ALA A 512 27.87 22.44 15.72
N ILE A 513 26.55 22.62 15.87
CA ILE A 513 25.93 23.42 16.92
C ILE A 513 26.28 22.87 18.31
N SER A 514 26.16 21.55 18.50
CA SER A 514 26.53 20.90 19.77
C SER A 514 28.00 21.12 20.13
N GLY A 515 28.90 21.10 19.14
CA GLY A 515 30.32 21.37 19.36
C GLY A 515 30.61 22.82 19.71
N GLU A 516 29.89 23.78 19.12
CA GLU A 516 29.97 25.20 19.50
C GLU A 516 29.52 25.41 20.95
N TRP A 517 28.41 24.78 21.34
CA TRP A 517 27.89 24.83 22.71
C TRP A 517 28.88 24.26 23.75
N GLU A 518 29.54 23.13 23.46
CA GLU A 518 30.58 22.57 24.33
C GLU A 518 31.76 23.54 24.52
N ASN A 519 32.19 24.20 23.45
CA ASN A 519 33.27 25.18 23.51
C ASN A 519 32.88 26.44 24.28
N GLN A 520 31.61 26.86 24.24
CA GLN A 520 31.10 28.01 24.99
C GLN A 520 30.91 27.68 26.47
N SER A 521 30.27 26.56 26.80
CA SER A 521 30.06 26.12 28.17
C SER A 521 31.37 25.85 28.93
N GLN A 522 32.40 25.32 28.26
CA GLN A 522 33.74 25.18 28.85
C GLN A 522 34.42 26.53 29.12
N LYS A 523 34.18 27.57 28.29
CA LYS A 523 34.68 28.92 28.54
C LYS A 523 33.94 29.64 29.67
N GLU A 524 32.69 29.29 29.93
CA GLU A 524 31.90 29.86 31.02
C GLU A 524 32.16 29.16 32.37
N CYS A 525 32.65 27.92 32.36
CA CYS A 525 33.05 27.18 33.56
C CYS A 525 34.50 27.44 34.04
N LEU A 526 35.40 27.91 33.16
CA LEU A 526 36.78 28.30 33.47
C LEU A 526 36.87 29.78 33.86
#